data_AF-A0AAV5ZB10-F1
#
_entry.id   AF-A0AAV5ZB10-F1
#
_cell.length_a   1.000
_cell.length_b   1.000
_cell.length_c   1.000
_cell.angle_alpha   90.00
_cell.angle_beta   90.00
_cell.angle_gamma   90.00
#
_symmetry.space_group_name_H-M   'P 1'
#
loop_
_entity.id
_entity.type
_entity.pdbx_description
1 polymer ?
#
loop_
_entity_poly.entity_id
_entity_poly.type
_entity_poly.pdbx_seq_one_letter_code
_entity_poly.pdbx_strand_id
1 'polypeptide(L)'
;MTAEPAPDPAPDRAGLFIRLRGHLSLSRVQATLGIIAALLSIGGFLYAHFRPAKAVPADRGEVVAIVQEAKSGKPVADATVELLTPKDALVTTLPSASGEARRQVKEGTYRLRVSHPRYATEVRQIQVVAGQTAEIRFRLAPRTAASPLSPAERAVNEGVEGLKKIFR
;
A
#
# COMPACT_ATOMS: atom_id res chain seq x y z
N MET A 1 6.25 -91.86 -53.21
CA MET A 1 6.76 -90.64 -53.85
C MET A 1 6.66 -89.52 -52.82
N THR A 2 7.80 -88.93 -52.55
CA THR A 2 8.15 -88.05 -51.43
C THR A 2 7.29 -86.78 -51.41
N ALA A 3 6.68 -86.45 -50.26
CA ALA A 3 6.05 -85.15 -50.04
C ALA A 3 7.07 -84.23 -49.35
N GLU A 4 7.43 -83.15 -50.05
CA GLU A 4 8.28 -82.04 -49.64
C GLU A 4 7.63 -81.22 -48.51
N PRO A 5 8.36 -80.80 -47.46
CA PRO A 5 7.79 -80.00 -46.38
C PRO A 5 7.59 -78.54 -46.80
N ALA A 6 6.39 -78.02 -46.54
CA ALA A 6 6.01 -76.63 -46.80
C ALA A 6 6.80 -75.63 -45.90
N PRO A 7 7.08 -74.41 -46.38
CA PRO A 7 7.91 -73.43 -45.67
C PRO A 7 7.17 -72.73 -44.51
N ASP A 8 7.88 -72.52 -43.40
CA ASP A 8 7.38 -71.77 -42.24
C ASP A 8 7.06 -70.30 -42.60
N PRO A 9 5.89 -69.75 -42.18
CA PRO A 9 5.60 -68.34 -42.36
C PRO A 9 6.40 -67.47 -41.37
N ALA A 10 7.06 -66.44 -41.91
CA ALA A 10 7.84 -65.46 -41.15
C ALA A 10 6.96 -64.64 -40.16
N PRO A 11 7.48 -64.26 -38.97
CA PRO A 11 6.70 -63.53 -37.99
C PRO A 11 6.42 -62.09 -38.43
N ASP A 12 5.13 -61.78 -38.39
CA ASP A 12 4.47 -60.55 -38.78
C ASP A 12 5.01 -59.33 -38.00
N ARG A 13 5.84 -58.52 -38.66
CA ARG A 13 6.46 -57.29 -38.12
C ARG A 13 5.48 -56.12 -37.97
N ALA A 14 4.19 -56.32 -38.21
CA ALA A 14 3.15 -55.29 -38.07
C ALA A 14 2.60 -55.13 -36.64
N GLY A 15 2.90 -56.05 -35.72
CA GLY A 15 2.31 -56.07 -34.37
C GLY A 15 2.98 -55.16 -33.32
N LEU A 16 4.17 -54.63 -33.57
CA LEU A 16 4.97 -53.99 -32.52
C LEU A 16 4.48 -52.58 -32.17
N PHE A 17 4.02 -51.80 -33.15
CA PHE A 17 3.61 -50.41 -32.92
C PHE A 17 2.19 -50.28 -32.35
N ILE A 18 1.35 -51.30 -32.49
CA ILE A 18 -0.04 -51.28 -32.01
C ILE A 18 -0.14 -51.76 -30.54
N ARG A 19 0.82 -52.53 -30.04
CA ARG A 19 0.83 -52.97 -28.63
C ARG A 19 1.38 -51.95 -27.64
N LEU A 20 1.97 -50.84 -28.10
CA LEU A 20 2.42 -49.76 -27.21
C LEU A 20 1.33 -48.73 -26.89
N ARG A 21 0.20 -48.74 -27.62
CA ARG A 21 -0.87 -47.75 -27.49
C ARG A 21 -2.03 -48.18 -26.58
N GLY A 22 -1.87 -49.28 -25.82
CA GLY A 22 -2.93 -49.89 -25.01
C GLY A 22 -2.87 -49.64 -23.51
N HIS A 23 -1.80 -49.03 -22.98
CA HIS A 23 -1.54 -49.06 -21.52
C HIS A 23 -1.61 -47.70 -20.81
N LEU A 24 -1.60 -46.60 -21.56
CA LEU A 24 -1.90 -45.27 -21.01
C LEU A 24 -3.38 -44.95 -21.23
N SER A 25 -4.24 -45.62 -20.46
CA SER A 25 -5.63 -45.20 -20.31
C SER A 25 -5.63 -43.73 -19.90
N LEU A 26 -6.29 -42.87 -20.68
CA LEU A 26 -6.48 -41.43 -20.41
C LEU A 26 -6.84 -41.17 -18.94
N SER A 27 -7.55 -42.09 -18.29
CA SER A 27 -7.92 -42.03 -16.87
C SER A 27 -6.73 -42.05 -15.91
N ARG A 28 -5.64 -42.76 -16.22
CA ARG A 28 -4.46 -42.84 -15.33
C ARG A 28 -3.62 -41.56 -15.39
N VAL A 29 -3.48 -40.99 -16.59
CA VAL A 29 -2.78 -39.72 -16.80
C VAL A 29 -3.60 -38.54 -16.25
N GLN A 30 -4.92 -38.59 -16.42
CA GLN A 30 -5.83 -37.62 -15.82
C GLN A 30 -5.84 -37.70 -14.30
N ALA A 31 -5.79 -38.92 -13.72
CA ALA A 31 -5.69 -39.12 -12.28
C ALA A 31 -4.37 -38.58 -11.70
N THR A 32 -3.23 -38.82 -12.35
CA THR A 32 -1.95 -38.26 -11.88
C THR A 32 -1.92 -36.74 -11.96
N LEU A 33 -2.43 -36.15 -13.05
CA LEU A 33 -2.55 -34.69 -13.16
C LEU A 33 -3.50 -34.11 -12.11
N GLY A 34 -4.62 -34.77 -11.82
CA GLY A 34 -5.56 -34.37 -10.77
C GLY A 34 -4.94 -34.41 -9.38
N ILE A 35 -4.15 -35.44 -9.07
CA ILE A 35 -3.43 -35.57 -7.80
C ILE A 35 -2.35 -34.48 -7.67
N ILE A 36 -1.58 -34.21 -8.73
CA ILE A 36 -0.57 -33.15 -8.71
C ILE A 36 -1.24 -31.79 -8.53
N ALA A 37 -2.34 -31.51 -9.23
CA ALA A 37 -3.10 -30.27 -9.09
C ALA A 37 -3.69 -30.12 -7.68
N ALA A 38 -4.17 -31.22 -7.08
CA ALA A 38 -4.66 -31.23 -5.71
C ALA A 38 -3.53 -30.96 -4.70
N LEU A 39 -2.37 -31.60 -4.85
CA LEU A 39 -1.20 -31.39 -3.99
C LEU A 39 -0.65 -29.97 -4.12
N LEU A 40 -0.60 -29.42 -5.33
CA LEU A 40 -0.20 -28.03 -5.57
C LEU A 40 -1.22 -27.04 -4.99
N SER A 41 -2.52 -27.34 -5.05
CA SER A 41 -3.56 -26.50 -4.44
C SER A 41 -3.50 -26.53 -2.92
N ILE A 42 -3.34 -27.71 -2.32
CA ILE A 42 -3.20 -27.88 -0.87
C ILE A 42 -1.89 -27.24 -0.39
N GLY A 43 -0.78 -27.50 -1.09
CA GLY A 43 0.52 -26.91 -0.79
C GLY A 43 0.51 -25.38 -0.95
N GLY A 44 -0.11 -24.87 -2.01
CA GLY A 44 -0.27 -23.44 -2.24
C GLY A 44 -1.14 -22.76 -1.19
N PHE A 45 -2.23 -23.40 -0.76
CA PHE A 45 -3.09 -22.91 0.31
C PHE A 45 -2.38 -22.89 1.67
N LEU A 46 -1.72 -23.99 2.05
CA LEU A 46 -0.91 -24.06 3.27
C LEU A 46 0.20 -23.01 3.22
N TYR A 47 0.89 -22.88 2.09
CA TYR A 47 1.94 -21.89 1.93
C TYR A 47 1.42 -20.45 2.03
N ALA A 48 0.25 -20.13 1.47
CA ALA A 48 -0.38 -18.83 1.64
C ALA A 48 -0.78 -18.57 3.11
N HIS A 49 -1.25 -19.59 3.82
CA HIS A 49 -1.65 -19.49 5.22
C HIS A 49 -0.45 -19.35 6.16
N PHE A 50 0.67 -20.02 5.85
CA PHE A 50 1.90 -19.98 6.64
C PHE A 50 2.91 -18.94 6.15
N ARG A 51 2.60 -18.15 5.12
CA ARG A 51 3.42 -16.99 4.79
C ARG A 51 3.32 -16.02 5.97
N PRO A 52 4.40 -15.74 6.69
CA PRO A 52 4.38 -14.69 7.69
C PRO A 52 4.01 -13.41 6.94
N ALA A 53 2.85 -12.84 7.27
CA ALA A 53 2.55 -11.46 6.92
C ALA A 53 3.81 -10.67 7.26
N LYS A 54 4.40 -10.01 6.25
CA LYS A 54 5.66 -9.26 6.35
C LYS A 54 5.70 -8.61 7.74
N ALA A 55 6.56 -9.12 8.61
CA ALA A 55 6.48 -8.83 10.04
C ALA A 55 6.65 -7.33 10.26
N VAL A 56 5.53 -6.62 10.38
CA VAL A 56 5.52 -5.25 10.89
C VAL A 56 5.95 -5.43 12.35
N PRO A 57 6.98 -4.71 12.81
CA PRO A 57 7.38 -4.77 14.21
C PRO A 57 6.14 -4.61 15.08
N ALA A 58 5.96 -5.46 16.08
CA ALA A 58 4.75 -5.49 16.90
C ALA A 58 4.49 -4.18 17.66
N ASP A 59 5.43 -3.24 17.62
CA ASP A 59 5.35 -1.88 18.17
C ASP A 59 5.05 -0.81 17.10
N ARG A 60 4.78 -1.17 15.84
CA ARG A 60 4.58 -0.21 14.74
C ARG A 60 3.22 -0.30 14.08
N GLY A 61 2.66 0.86 13.78
CA GLY A 61 1.48 1.04 12.94
C GLY A 61 1.83 1.74 11.63
N GLU A 62 0.92 1.70 10.67
CA GLU A 62 1.05 2.38 9.38
C GLU A 62 0.26 3.70 9.41
N VAL A 63 0.89 4.81 9.01
CA VAL A 63 0.23 6.10 8.84
C VAL A 63 0.07 6.35 7.34
N VAL A 64 -1.16 6.62 6.92
CA VAL A 64 -1.50 6.98 5.53
C VAL A 64 -2.17 8.36 5.57
N ALA A 65 -1.51 9.35 4.99
CA ALA A 65 -2.01 10.71 4.87
C ALA A 65 -2.40 10.98 3.41
N ILE A 66 -3.67 11.30 3.19
CA ILE A 66 -4.21 11.66 1.89
C ILE A 66 -4.47 13.17 1.89
N VAL A 67 -3.80 13.91 1.01
CA VAL A 67 -3.85 15.36 0.91
C VAL A 67 -4.62 15.76 -0.34
N GLN A 68 -5.75 16.43 -0.15
CA GLN A 68 -6.64 16.88 -1.22
C GLN A 68 -6.94 18.37 -1.11
N GLU A 69 -7.26 19.00 -2.24
CA GLU A 69 -7.76 20.36 -2.26
C GLU A 69 -9.20 20.39 -1.73
N ALA A 70 -9.49 21.31 -0.80
CA ALA A 70 -10.80 21.41 -0.17
C ALA A 70 -11.94 21.73 -1.15
N LYS A 71 -11.65 22.46 -2.24
CA LYS A 71 -12.65 22.90 -3.24
C LYS A 71 -12.90 21.87 -4.33
N SER A 72 -11.84 21.34 -4.92
CA SER A 72 -11.95 20.46 -6.09
C SER A 72 -11.87 18.96 -5.75
N GLY A 73 -11.43 18.61 -4.54
CA GLY A 73 -11.13 17.22 -4.15
C GLY A 73 -9.92 16.61 -4.86
N LYS A 74 -9.21 17.38 -5.69
CA LYS A 74 -8.03 16.90 -6.41
C LYS A 74 -6.89 16.62 -5.43
N PRO A 75 -6.06 15.59 -5.69
CA PRO A 75 -4.88 15.35 -4.88
C PRO A 75 -3.91 16.54 -4.97
N VAL A 76 -3.33 16.92 -3.84
CA VAL A 76 -2.30 17.96 -3.77
C VAL A 76 -0.93 17.28 -3.79
N ALA A 77 -0.26 17.33 -4.94
CA ALA A 77 1.14 16.91 -5.05
C ALA A 77 2.07 17.90 -4.33
N ASP A 78 3.29 17.45 -4.02
CA ASP A 78 4.36 18.27 -3.42
C ASP A 78 4.02 18.87 -2.04
N ALA A 79 3.01 18.31 -1.36
CA ALA A 79 2.73 18.65 0.03
C ALA A 79 3.81 18.04 0.95
N THR A 80 4.33 18.85 1.86
CA THR A 80 5.24 18.39 2.90
C THR A 80 4.42 17.92 4.09
N VAL A 81 4.45 16.61 4.35
CA VAL A 81 3.76 15.99 5.48
C VAL A 81 4.79 15.70 6.57
N GLU A 82 4.67 16.36 7.70
CA GLU A 82 5.54 16.18 8.86
C GLU A 82 4.78 15.49 9.97
N LEU A 83 5.41 14.48 10.55
CA LEU A 83 4.93 13.82 11.76
C LEU A 83 5.67 14.40 12.95
N LEU A 84 4.93 14.98 13.88
CA LEU A 84 5.45 15.59 15.09
C LEU A 84 4.95 14.84 16.32
N THR A 85 5.74 14.89 17.39
CA THR A 85 5.27 14.50 18.72
C THR A 85 4.21 15.49 19.23
N PRO A 86 3.47 15.16 20.32
CA PRO A 86 2.56 16.09 20.96
C PRO A 86 3.24 17.38 21.45
N LYS A 87 4.57 17.36 21.63
CA LYS A 87 5.41 18.50 22.02
C LYS A 87 6.01 19.26 20.81
N ASP A 88 5.46 19.06 19.62
CA ASP A 88 5.90 19.70 18.36
C ASP A 88 7.36 19.38 17.95
N ALA A 89 7.95 18.32 18.49
CA ALA A 89 9.24 17.80 18.01
C ALA A 89 9.05 16.98 16.74
N LEU A 90 9.83 17.26 15.68
CA LEU A 90 9.80 16.54 14.42
C LEU A 90 10.27 15.09 14.60
N VAL A 91 9.41 14.13 14.26
CA VAL A 91 9.71 12.69 14.27
C VAL A 91 10.23 12.27 12.91
N THR A 92 9.48 12.58 11.86
CA THR A 92 9.84 12.23 10.49
C THR A 92 9.06 13.05 9.47
N THR A 93 9.60 13.20 8.27
CA THR A 93 8.93 13.79 7.12
C THR A 93 8.49 12.69 6.17
N LEU A 94 7.21 12.66 5.83
CA LEU A 94 6.65 11.73 4.87
C LEU A 94 6.64 12.39 3.49
N PRO A 95 7.34 11.83 2.49
CA PRO A 95 7.28 12.35 1.13
C PRO A 95 5.88 12.11 0.54
N SER A 96 5.23 13.15 0.02
CA SER A 96 3.98 13.03 -0.72
C SER A 96 4.28 13.03 -2.23
N ALA A 97 4.13 11.87 -2.88
CA ALA A 97 4.42 11.74 -4.32
C ALA A 97 3.21 12.09 -5.21
N SER A 98 1.98 12.01 -4.69
CA SER A 98 0.74 12.17 -5.48
C SER A 98 -0.47 12.58 -4.62
N GLY A 99 -0.26 13.38 -3.57
CA GLY A 99 -1.30 13.65 -2.57
C GLY A 99 -1.55 12.47 -1.64
N GLU A 100 -0.67 11.48 -1.63
CA GLU A 100 -0.64 10.41 -0.64
C GLU A 100 0.77 10.31 -0.06
N ALA A 101 0.86 10.13 1.25
CA ALA A 101 2.08 9.92 2.00
C ALA A 101 1.87 8.75 2.96
N ARG A 102 2.77 7.76 2.93
CA ARG A 102 2.66 6.55 3.77
C ARG A 102 3.96 6.25 4.51
N ARG A 103 3.86 5.87 5.78
CA ARG A 103 5.02 5.53 6.60
C ARG A 103 4.65 4.66 7.79
N GLN A 104 5.50 3.67 8.09
CA GLN A 104 5.43 2.93 9.34
C GLN A 104 6.16 3.66 10.45
N VAL A 105 5.47 3.85 11.58
CA VAL A 105 5.99 4.56 12.76
C VAL A 105 5.64 3.78 14.02
N LYS A 106 6.39 4.02 15.09
CA LYS A 106 6.08 3.41 16.39
C LYS A 106 4.70 3.84 16.84
N GLU A 107 3.98 2.95 17.50
CA GLU A 107 2.72 3.27 18.15
C GLU A 107 2.88 4.45 19.11
N GLY A 108 1.83 5.25 19.24
CA GLY A 108 1.85 6.47 20.03
C GLY A 108 0.96 7.58 19.48
N THR A 109 0.87 8.66 20.25
CA THR A 109 0.13 9.87 19.87
C THR A 109 1.05 10.81 19.09
N TYR A 110 0.58 11.31 17.95
CA TYR A 110 1.33 12.22 17.10
C TYR A 110 0.46 13.35 16.58
N ARG A 111 1.11 14.38 16.03
CA ARG A 111 0.49 15.46 15.27
C ARG A 111 1.02 15.42 13.85
N LEU A 112 0.15 15.29 12.86
CA LEU A 112 0.51 15.46 11.46
C LEU A 112 0.33 16.91 11.09
N ARG A 113 1.38 17.53 10.55
CA ARG A 113 1.37 18.85 9.93
C ARG A 113 1.53 18.70 8.44
N VAL A 114 0.61 19.27 7.67
CA VAL A 114 0.71 19.30 6.21
C VAL A 114 0.92 20.75 5.78
N SER A 115 2.03 21.02 5.11
CA SER A 115 2.39 22.34 4.60
C SER A 115 2.59 22.31 3.08
N HIS A 116 2.19 23.40 2.42
CA HIS A 116 2.35 23.57 0.99
C HIS A 116 2.43 25.07 0.64
N PRO A 117 3.27 25.52 -0.31
CA PRO A 117 3.45 26.95 -0.62
C PRO A 117 2.15 27.68 -1.02
N ARG A 118 1.26 26.97 -1.73
CA ARG A 118 -0.01 27.51 -2.27
C ARG A 118 -1.24 27.29 -1.38
N TYR A 119 -1.12 26.54 -0.28
CA TYR A 119 -2.27 26.20 0.58
C TYR A 119 -2.00 26.59 2.04
N ALA A 120 -3.08 26.71 2.82
CA ALA A 120 -2.98 26.86 4.26
C ALA A 120 -2.40 25.59 4.90
N THR A 121 -1.61 25.76 5.96
CA THR A 121 -1.08 24.62 6.74
C THR A 121 -2.19 24.04 7.60
N GLU A 122 -2.32 22.72 7.60
CA GLU A 122 -3.29 22.00 8.43
C GLU A 122 -2.55 21.10 9.43
N VAL A 123 -3.02 21.03 10.67
CA VAL A 123 -2.46 20.17 11.71
C VAL A 123 -3.56 19.31 12.32
N ARG A 124 -3.33 17.99 12.43
CA ARG A 124 -4.26 17.04 13.06
C ARG A 124 -3.54 16.14 14.04
N GLN A 125 -4.15 15.92 15.20
CA GLN A 125 -3.69 14.91 16.14
C GLN A 125 -4.20 13.53 15.73
N ILE A 126 -3.34 12.52 15.82
CA ILE A 126 -3.67 11.13 15.50
C ILE A 126 -3.15 10.19 16.58
N GLN A 127 -3.76 9.02 16.68
CA GLN A 127 -3.27 7.91 17.48
C GLN A 127 -2.84 6.79 16.53
N VAL A 128 -1.57 6.36 16.63
CA VAL A 128 -1.06 5.21 15.90
C VAL A 128 -1.09 4.01 16.84
N VAL A 129 -1.73 2.93 16.40
CA VAL A 129 -1.83 1.67 17.12
C VAL A 129 -1.01 0.62 16.37
N ALA A 130 -0.27 -0.22 17.09
CA ALA A 130 0.50 -1.28 16.49
C ALA A 130 -0.36 -2.23 15.63
N GLY A 131 0.17 -2.60 14.46
CA GLY A 131 -0.51 -3.48 13.50
C GLY A 131 -1.73 -2.86 12.80
N GLN A 132 -2.09 -1.61 13.10
CA GLN A 132 -3.21 -0.92 12.46
C GLN A 132 -2.73 0.16 11.48
N THR A 133 -3.60 0.48 10.53
CA THR A 133 -3.42 1.59 9.59
C THR A 133 -4.26 2.78 10.02
N ALA A 134 -3.59 3.88 10.38
CA ALA A 134 -4.21 5.17 10.60
C ALA A 134 -4.30 5.94 9.27
N GLU A 135 -5.48 5.93 8.65
CA GLU A 135 -5.77 6.75 7.45
C GLU A 135 -6.33 8.11 7.85
N ILE A 136 -5.72 9.20 7.37
CA ILE A 136 -6.15 10.57 7.62
C ILE A 136 -6.24 11.34 6.31
N ARG A 137 -7.37 12.03 6.12
CA ARG A 137 -7.62 12.89 4.97
C ARG A 137 -7.50 14.36 5.36
N PHE A 138 -6.59 15.06 4.69
CA PHE A 138 -6.36 16.49 4.81
C PHE A 138 -7.04 17.21 3.65
N ARG A 139 -7.73 18.30 3.94
CA ARG A 139 -8.43 19.12 2.95
C ARG A 139 -7.86 20.53 3.01
N LEU A 140 -6.87 20.77 2.15
CA LEU A 140 -6.14 22.01 2.14
C LEU A 140 -6.93 23.11 1.43
N ALA A 141 -7.13 24.22 2.11
CA ALA A 141 -7.71 25.44 1.53
C ALA A 141 -6.60 26.28 0.86
N PRO A 142 -6.86 26.94 -0.28
CA PRO A 142 -5.89 27.85 -0.89
C PRO A 142 -5.42 28.90 0.10
N ARG A 143 -4.12 29.24 0.04
CA ARG A 143 -3.56 30.31 0.85
C ARG A 143 -4.05 31.64 0.31
N THR A 144 -5.15 32.15 0.86
CA THR A 144 -5.53 33.55 0.66
C THR A 144 -4.50 34.42 1.35
N ALA A 145 -3.90 35.36 0.62
CA ALA A 145 -3.04 36.39 1.16
C ALA A 145 -3.87 37.41 1.97
N ALA A 146 -4.44 36.96 3.09
CA ALA A 146 -5.14 37.77 4.07
C ALA A 146 -5.42 36.92 5.30
N SER A 147 -4.38 36.61 6.08
CA SER A 147 -4.57 36.69 7.52
C SER A 147 -4.22 38.13 7.88
N PRO A 148 -5.19 39.05 7.99
CA PRO A 148 -4.90 40.31 8.65
C PRO A 148 -4.35 39.94 10.04
N LEU A 149 -3.22 40.55 10.37
CA LEU A 149 -2.65 40.62 11.70
C LEU A 149 -3.77 40.61 12.75
N SER A 150 -3.61 39.74 13.75
CA SER A 150 -4.49 39.63 14.91
C SER A 150 -4.96 41.04 15.33
N PRO A 151 -6.25 41.27 15.64
CA PRO A 151 -6.76 42.58 16.08
C PRO A 151 -5.92 43.26 17.17
N ALA A 152 -5.17 42.46 17.94
CA ALA A 152 -4.19 42.89 18.93
C ALA A 152 -3.05 43.78 18.37
N GLU A 153 -2.57 43.56 17.14
CA GLU A 153 -1.49 44.38 16.56
C GLU A 153 -2.00 45.68 15.93
N ARG A 154 -3.25 45.72 15.43
CA ARG A 154 -3.87 46.99 14.98
C ARG A 154 -4.15 47.92 16.16
N ALA A 155 -4.61 47.40 17.30
CA ALA A 155 -4.89 48.21 18.48
C ALA A 155 -3.60 48.83 19.10
N VAL A 156 -2.47 48.13 19.02
CA VAL A 156 -1.18 48.65 19.52
C VAL A 156 -0.65 49.80 18.65
N ASN A 157 -0.84 49.72 17.34
CA ASN A 157 -0.49 50.80 16.40
C ASN A 157 -1.31 52.07 16.70
N GLU A 158 -2.64 51.94 16.83
CA GLU A 158 -3.52 53.10 17.03
C GLU A 158 -3.35 53.74 18.43
N GLY A 159 -3.06 52.94 19.46
CA GLY A 159 -2.82 53.44 20.82
C GLY A 159 -1.55 54.30 20.96
N VAL A 160 -0.52 54.03 20.15
CA VAL A 160 0.75 54.78 20.19
C VAL A 160 0.64 56.13 19.49
N GLU A 161 -0.22 56.26 18.48
CA GLU A 161 -0.48 57.55 17.80
C GLU A 161 -1.34 58.50 18.65
N GLY A 162 -2.31 57.98 19.39
CA GLY A 162 -3.14 58.78 20.30
C GLY A 162 -2.33 59.45 21.43
N LEU A 163 -1.30 58.78 21.93
CA LEU A 163 -0.46 59.28 23.02
C LEU A 163 0.45 60.44 22.60
N LYS A 164 0.88 60.51 21.33
CA LYS A 164 1.71 61.63 20.85
C LYS A 164 0.93 62.93 20.67
N LYS A 165 -0.40 62.87 20.56
CA LYS A 165 -1.26 64.04 20.33
C LYS A 165 -1.66 64.76 21.61
N ILE A 166 -1.59 64.08 22.76
CA ILE A 166 -1.95 64.66 24.07
C ILE A 166 -0.77 65.36 24.77
N PHE A 167 0.45 65.20 24.28
CA PHE A 167 1.67 65.80 24.83
C PHE A 167 2.20 66.97 24.00
N ARG A 168 1.35 67.65 23.21
CA ARG A 168 1.71 68.89 22.49
C ARG A 168 0.84 70.06 22.90
#